data_AF-A5DM41-F1
#
_entry.id   AF-A5DM41-F1
#
_cell.length_a   1.000
_cell.length_b   1.000
_cell.length_c   1.000
_cell.angle_alpha   90.00
_cell.angle_beta   90.00
_cell.angle_gamma   90.00
#
_symmetry.space_group_name_H-M   'P 1'
#
loop_
_entity.id
_entity.type
_entity.pdbx_description
1 polymer ?
#
loop_
_entity_poly.entity_id
_entity_poly.type
_entity_poly.pdbx_seq_one_letter_code
_entity_poly.pdbx_strand_id
1 'polypeptide(L)'
;MMWKKTFLLAAFASVTLCDSITDCHAHGSVYYCVNTDGVEASISPAPTGNSKPSSYTSCHNHGSETYCMNGDDEVRFMVETTAEKSSASITSMSAQTTAVTGCHLHGATQFCLDGKGNEGYMSPVPTNTKSAPVSYTGCHAHATETYCLNADGEEVKFVVEETVEAASGSDDDGEMDCHFHAGVEHCIKKGQPESGGEAKSCARVDRDYNVPVRIGTLFAVLATSAIGVFLPLILKKVMNTTLDGTIVMFFKQFGTGVILSTALVHLTTHAQLMFANDCLTLHYESTSTAITMAGLFLGFLSEFVTTRILVARKKKARCRHRL
;
A
#
# COMPACT_ATOMS: atom_id res chain seq x y z
N MET A 1 -13.11 -44.67 27.95
CA MET A 1 -12.43 -43.65 28.76
C MET A 1 -11.48 -42.90 27.84
N MET A 2 -11.91 -41.75 27.32
CA MET A 2 -11.47 -40.40 27.74
C MET A 2 -10.40 -39.82 26.80
N TRP A 3 -10.81 -39.43 25.58
CA TRP A 3 -10.19 -38.30 24.86
C TRP A 3 -11.20 -37.70 23.85
N LYS A 4 -12.35 -37.29 24.36
CA LYS A 4 -13.24 -36.32 23.72
C LYS A 4 -13.20 -35.09 24.63
N LYS A 5 -12.81 -33.94 24.08
CA LYS A 5 -12.62 -32.57 24.65
C LYS A 5 -11.25 -32.10 24.14
N THR A 6 -11.03 -30.94 23.53
CA THR A 6 -11.74 -29.67 23.52
C THR A 6 -10.97 -28.82 22.51
N PHE A 7 -11.59 -28.38 21.42
CA PHE A 7 -11.07 -27.27 20.60
C PHE A 7 -12.29 -26.47 20.14
N LEU A 8 -12.85 -25.75 21.11
CA LEU A 8 -13.74 -24.63 20.87
C LEU A 8 -12.91 -23.43 21.33
N LEU A 9 -12.13 -22.88 20.41
CA LEU A 9 -11.48 -21.58 20.59
C LEU A 9 -12.59 -20.54 20.46
N ALA A 10 -13.27 -20.29 21.59
CA ALA A 10 -14.02 -19.06 21.77
C ALA A 10 -12.98 -17.93 21.79
N ALA A 11 -12.93 -17.16 20.70
CA ALA A 11 -12.28 -15.87 20.72
C ALA A 11 -13.05 -14.98 21.69
N PHE A 12 -12.57 -14.90 22.93
CA PHE A 12 -12.92 -13.78 23.79
C PHE A 12 -12.23 -12.56 23.19
N ALA A 13 -12.95 -11.82 22.36
CA ALA A 13 -12.61 -10.43 22.11
C ALA A 13 -12.68 -9.74 23.48
N SER A 14 -11.52 -9.32 23.99
CA SER A 14 -11.46 -8.37 25.09
C SER A 14 -12.21 -7.13 24.62
N VAL A 15 -13.43 -6.93 25.14
CA VAL A 15 -14.10 -5.64 25.02
C VAL A 15 -13.33 -4.70 25.95
N THR A 16 -12.35 -4.01 25.39
CA THR A 16 -11.71 -2.87 26.06
C THR A 16 -12.78 -1.79 26.16
N LEU A 17 -13.13 -1.41 27.39
CA LEU A 17 -13.95 -0.23 27.62
C LEU A 17 -13.11 0.98 27.20
N CYS A 18 -13.50 1.63 26.10
CA CYS A 18 -12.97 2.93 25.75
C CYS A 18 -13.57 3.94 26.75
N ASP A 19 -12.93 4.16 27.90
CA ASP A 19 -13.44 5.07 28.92
C ASP A 19 -13.32 6.54 28.49
N SER A 20 -12.50 6.85 27.48
CA SER A 20 -12.39 8.20 26.93
C SER A 20 -11.77 8.20 25.54
N ILE A 21 -12.20 9.12 24.68
CA ILE A 21 -11.50 9.49 23.45
C ILE A 21 -10.92 10.90 23.62
N THR A 22 -9.71 11.09 23.15
CA THR A 22 -8.91 12.30 23.37
C THR A 22 -8.34 12.81 22.05
N ASP A 23 -7.70 13.97 22.08
CA ASP A 23 -6.98 14.54 20.93
C ASP A 23 -7.88 14.80 19.71
N CYS A 24 -9.06 15.36 19.99
CA CYS A 24 -10.07 15.61 19.00
C CYS A 24 -9.79 16.87 18.17
N HIS A 25 -9.72 16.75 16.85
CA HIS A 25 -9.39 17.82 15.93
C HIS A 25 -10.22 17.76 14.64
N ALA A 26 -10.26 18.88 13.89
CA ALA A 26 -11.12 19.03 12.73
C ALA A 26 -10.32 19.04 11.42
N HIS A 27 -10.77 18.26 10.44
CA HIS A 27 -10.30 18.30 9.06
C HIS A 27 -11.45 18.74 8.15
N GLY A 28 -11.47 20.03 7.81
CA GLY A 28 -12.58 20.61 7.05
C GLY A 28 -13.91 20.48 7.80
N SER A 29 -14.85 19.69 7.25
CA SER A 29 -16.16 19.41 7.86
C SER A 29 -16.21 18.15 8.73
N VAL A 30 -15.13 17.37 8.79
CA VAL A 30 -15.08 16.10 9.51
C VAL A 30 -14.28 16.28 10.81
N TYR A 31 -14.72 15.65 11.88
CA TYR A 31 -14.09 15.74 13.19
C TYR A 31 -13.53 14.38 13.58
N TYR A 32 -12.27 14.33 13.98
CA TYR A 32 -11.55 13.11 14.32
C TYR A 32 -11.13 13.15 15.78
N CYS A 33 -11.07 11.99 16.42
CA CYS A 33 -10.58 11.80 17.78
C CYS A 33 -9.77 10.51 17.87
N VAL A 34 -8.98 10.36 18.92
CA VAL A 34 -8.15 9.18 19.17
C VAL A 34 -8.66 8.42 20.39
N ASN A 35 -8.82 7.11 20.29
CA ASN A 35 -9.23 6.28 21.42
C ASN A 35 -8.04 5.89 22.34
N THR A 36 -8.33 5.20 23.44
CA THR A 36 -7.29 4.70 24.37
C THR A 36 -6.31 3.72 23.74
N ASP A 37 -6.67 3.10 22.61
CA ASP A 37 -5.81 2.19 21.86
C ASP A 37 -4.93 2.93 20.83
N GLY A 38 -5.01 4.26 20.76
CA GLY A 38 -4.26 5.09 19.81
C GLY A 38 -4.83 5.09 18.39
N VAL A 39 -6.05 4.59 18.19
CA VAL A 39 -6.72 4.55 16.90
C VAL A 39 -7.48 5.86 16.70
N GLU A 40 -7.17 6.56 15.61
CA GLU A 40 -7.89 7.75 15.19
C GLU A 40 -9.11 7.41 14.33
N ALA A 41 -10.25 8.03 14.63
CA ALA A 41 -11.48 7.80 13.89
C ALA A 41 -12.40 9.01 13.88
N SER A 42 -13.31 9.04 12.91
CA SER A 42 -14.24 10.17 12.73
C SER A 42 -15.42 10.12 13.71
N ILE A 43 -15.93 11.30 14.09
CA ILE A 43 -17.08 11.52 14.95
C ILE A 43 -18.30 11.88 14.11
N SER A 44 -19.40 11.16 14.31
CA SER A 44 -20.67 11.41 13.63
C SER A 44 -21.84 11.52 14.62
N PRO A 45 -22.64 12.60 14.57
CA PRO A 45 -22.48 13.78 13.73
C PRO A 45 -21.30 14.67 14.18
N ALA A 46 -20.66 15.37 13.24
CA ALA A 46 -19.58 16.30 13.57
C ALA A 46 -20.10 17.43 14.47
N PRO A 47 -19.39 17.83 15.54
CA PRO A 47 -19.85 18.87 16.45
C PRO A 47 -19.98 20.22 15.73
N THR A 48 -21.19 20.79 15.80
CA THR A 48 -21.53 22.10 15.23
C THR A 48 -21.55 23.16 16.33
N GLY A 49 -20.65 24.15 16.25
CA GLY A 49 -20.58 25.27 17.19
C GLY A 49 -19.16 25.82 17.37
N ASN A 50 -19.04 26.96 18.05
CA ASN A 50 -17.75 27.63 18.30
C ASN A 50 -16.92 26.96 19.42
N SER A 51 -17.48 25.98 20.12
CA SER A 51 -16.81 25.21 21.17
C SER A 51 -16.79 23.72 20.79
N LYS A 52 -15.77 23.32 20.02
CA LYS A 52 -15.54 21.90 19.69
C LYS A 52 -14.76 21.23 20.84
N PRO A 53 -15.23 20.11 21.39
CA PRO A 53 -14.60 19.47 22.54
C PRO A 53 -13.31 18.74 22.14
N SER A 54 -12.19 19.06 22.81
CA SER A 54 -10.88 18.43 22.56
C SER A 54 -10.79 16.97 23.06
N SER A 55 -11.77 16.51 23.83
CA SER A 55 -11.88 15.12 24.30
C SER A 55 -13.30 14.81 24.77
N TYR A 56 -13.65 13.53 24.77
CA TYR A 56 -14.88 13.00 25.35
C TYR A 56 -14.53 11.95 26.40
N THR A 57 -14.95 12.18 27.64
CA THR A 57 -14.59 11.35 28.81
C THR A 57 -15.71 10.43 29.29
N SER A 58 -16.84 10.40 28.60
CA SER A 58 -17.99 9.56 28.93
C SER A 58 -18.46 8.82 27.68
N CYS A 59 -17.75 7.75 27.35
CA CYS A 59 -18.03 6.88 26.22
C CYS A 59 -18.56 5.52 26.68
N HIS A 60 -19.45 4.94 25.89
CA HIS A 60 -20.09 3.65 26.15
C HIS A 60 -20.40 2.94 24.83
N ASN A 61 -20.57 1.62 24.88
CA ASN A 61 -20.73 0.81 23.68
C ASN A 61 -22.20 0.40 23.47
N HIS A 62 -22.63 0.46 22.22
CA HIS A 62 -23.86 -0.17 21.73
C HIS A 62 -23.48 -1.27 20.75
N GLY A 63 -23.44 -2.51 21.23
CA GLY A 63 -22.93 -3.63 20.44
C GLY A 63 -21.42 -3.50 20.18
N SER A 64 -21.03 -3.37 18.91
CA SER A 64 -19.63 -3.17 18.47
C SER A 64 -19.27 -1.72 18.17
N GLU A 65 -20.20 -0.78 18.34
CA GLU A 65 -20.00 0.63 18.07
C GLU A 65 -19.82 1.41 19.37
N THR A 66 -18.92 2.39 19.37
CA THR A 66 -18.64 3.25 20.54
C THR A 66 -19.32 4.60 20.37
N TYR A 67 -20.04 5.03 21.40
CA TYR A 67 -20.76 6.30 21.48
C TYR A 67 -20.24 7.12 22.66
N CYS A 68 -20.14 8.43 22.51
CA CYS A 68 -19.64 9.35 23.52
C CYS A 68 -20.62 10.49 23.76
N MET A 69 -20.77 10.92 25.01
CA MET A 69 -21.68 12.01 25.39
C MET A 69 -21.11 13.38 25.04
N ASN A 70 -21.90 14.21 24.36
CA ASN A 70 -21.63 15.61 24.06
C ASN A 70 -22.76 16.48 24.64
N GLY A 71 -22.66 16.82 25.92
CA GLY A 71 -23.80 17.43 26.64
C GLY A 71 -24.90 16.39 26.85
N ASP A 72 -26.11 16.66 26.34
CA ASP A 72 -27.26 15.75 26.42
C ASP A 72 -27.39 14.82 25.20
N ASP A 73 -26.56 15.02 24.16
CA ASP A 73 -26.59 14.25 22.91
C ASP A 73 -25.44 13.23 22.82
N GLU A 74 -25.63 12.15 22.05
CA GLU A 74 -24.59 11.14 21.79
C GLU A 74 -23.96 11.30 20.40
N VAL A 75 -22.64 11.16 20.33
CA VAL A 75 -21.87 11.12 19.08
C VAL A 75 -21.19 9.76 18.91
N ARG A 76 -21.14 9.25 17.68
CA ARG A 76 -20.56 7.93 17.37
C ARG A 76 -19.12 8.04 16.91
N PHE A 77 -18.26 7.18 17.45
CA PHE A 77 -16.87 6.98 17.04
C PHE A 77 -16.80 5.92 15.93
N MET A 78 -16.47 6.35 14.71
CA MET A 78 -16.54 5.50 13.50
C MET A 78 -15.15 5.09 13.04
N VAL A 79 -14.65 3.97 13.58
CA VAL A 79 -13.41 3.34 13.13
C VAL A 79 -13.61 2.76 11.73
N GLU A 80 -12.89 3.29 10.74
CA GLU A 80 -12.83 2.66 9.42
C GLU A 80 -12.10 1.32 9.57
N THR A 81 -12.86 0.24 9.49
CA THR A 81 -12.34 -1.12 9.64
C THR A 81 -11.60 -1.53 8.37
N THR A 82 -10.33 -1.13 8.25
CA THR A 82 -9.38 -1.86 7.42
C THR A 82 -9.07 -3.18 8.12
N ALA A 83 -9.58 -4.26 7.55
CA ALA A 83 -9.32 -5.62 8.00
C ALA A 83 -7.81 -5.91 8.15
N GLU A 84 -7.44 -6.34 9.35
CA GLU A 84 -6.31 -7.19 9.74
C GLU A 84 -5.07 -7.20 8.82
N LYS A 85 -4.00 -6.55 9.30
CA LYS A 85 -2.65 -7.13 9.21
C LYS A 85 -1.99 -7.11 10.59
N SER A 86 -1.90 -8.31 11.16
CA SER A 86 -1.18 -8.58 12.39
C SER A 86 0.32 -8.39 12.20
N SER A 87 0.91 -7.60 13.11
CA SER A 87 2.21 -7.77 13.76
C SER A 87 3.44 -8.01 12.88
N ALA A 88 4.18 -6.93 12.62
CA ALA A 88 5.63 -6.98 12.59
C ALA A 88 6.16 -6.09 13.72
N SER A 89 6.97 -6.71 14.58
CA SER A 89 7.64 -6.13 15.74
C SER A 89 8.32 -4.80 15.43
N ILE A 90 7.86 -3.72 16.07
CA ILE A 90 8.67 -2.50 16.19
C ILE A 90 9.36 -2.57 17.54
N THR A 91 10.65 -2.88 17.45
CA THR A 91 11.58 -2.74 18.57
C THR A 91 11.59 -1.28 18.96
N SER A 92 11.27 -0.98 20.23
CA SER A 92 11.46 0.33 20.82
C SER A 92 12.91 0.79 20.60
N MET A 93 13.09 1.80 19.74
CA MET A 93 14.31 2.59 19.71
C MET A 93 13.97 4.02 20.13
N SER A 94 14.28 4.29 21.39
CA SER A 94 14.82 5.53 21.93
C SER A 94 14.27 6.84 21.37
N ALA A 95 13.58 7.58 22.24
CA ALA A 95 13.50 9.03 22.20
C ALA A 95 14.91 9.63 21.96
N GLN A 96 15.19 10.10 20.75
CA GLN A 96 16.32 10.97 20.43
C GLN A 96 15.89 11.97 19.34
N THR A 97 15.65 13.20 19.78
CA THR A 97 15.76 14.45 19.01
C THR A 97 15.14 14.46 17.60
N THR A 98 13.81 14.41 17.52
CA THR A 98 13.03 14.66 16.29
C THR A 98 12.82 16.17 16.07
N ALA A 99 13.92 16.94 15.99
CA ALA A 99 13.87 18.34 15.59
C ALA A 99 14.48 18.47 14.20
N VAL A 100 13.74 19.07 13.27
CA VAL A 100 14.25 19.43 11.95
C VAL A 100 14.84 20.84 12.06
N THR A 101 16.11 21.01 11.73
CA THR A 101 16.89 22.21 12.02
C THR A 101 17.68 22.68 10.80
N GLY A 102 18.28 23.88 10.86
CA GLY A 102 19.11 24.38 9.75
C GLY A 102 18.30 24.69 8.49
N CYS A 103 17.05 25.13 8.65
CA CYS A 103 16.19 25.41 7.52
C CYS A 103 16.64 26.67 6.76
N HIS A 104 16.77 26.57 5.46
CA HIS A 104 17.17 27.67 4.57
C HIS A 104 16.39 27.59 3.26
N LEU A 105 16.21 28.72 2.59
CA LEU A 105 15.43 28.80 1.35
C LEU A 105 16.31 28.79 0.11
N HIS A 106 15.93 27.97 -0.85
CA HIS A 106 16.42 28.02 -2.22
C HIS A 106 15.25 28.36 -3.14
N GLY A 107 15.16 29.64 -3.51
CA GLY A 107 14.02 30.13 -4.31
C GLY A 107 12.73 30.07 -3.51
N ALA A 108 11.81 29.19 -3.92
CA ALA A 108 10.50 29.02 -3.29
C ALA A 108 10.40 27.75 -2.43
N THR A 109 11.45 26.94 -2.29
CA THR A 109 11.46 25.75 -1.43
C THR A 109 12.32 26.00 -0.19
N GLN A 110 11.90 25.43 0.93
CA GLN A 110 12.66 25.48 2.17
C GLN A 110 13.25 24.10 2.46
N PHE A 111 14.58 24.04 2.43
CA PHE A 111 15.37 22.86 2.75
C PHE A 111 15.75 22.88 4.22
N CYS A 112 15.73 21.74 4.88
CA CYS A 112 16.07 21.57 6.28
C CYS A 112 16.82 20.26 6.51
N LEU A 113 17.47 20.14 7.67
CA LEU A 113 18.20 18.94 8.10
C LEU A 113 17.41 18.21 9.19
N ASP A 114 17.27 16.90 9.06
CA ASP A 114 16.71 16.06 10.14
C ASP A 114 17.69 15.89 11.31
N GLY A 115 17.23 15.24 12.38
CA GLY A 115 18.06 14.91 13.54
C GLY A 115 19.22 13.93 13.26
N LYS A 116 19.30 13.37 12.05
CA LYS A 116 20.38 12.49 11.57
C LYS A 116 21.34 13.21 10.61
N GLY A 117 21.06 14.46 10.23
CA GLY A 117 21.86 15.26 9.31
C GLY A 117 21.53 15.06 7.83
N ASN A 118 20.43 14.39 7.48
CA ASN A 118 19.98 14.26 6.10
C ASN A 118 19.22 15.52 5.67
N GLU A 119 19.50 15.98 4.46
CA GLU A 119 18.82 17.12 3.85
C GLU A 119 17.51 16.68 3.21
N GLY A 120 16.48 17.50 3.40
CA GLY A 120 15.16 17.31 2.83
C GLY A 120 14.42 18.64 2.76
N TYR A 121 13.19 18.62 2.27
CA TYR A 121 12.38 19.84 2.15
C TYR A 121 11.06 19.74 2.92
N MET A 122 10.53 20.91 3.29
CA MET A 122 9.24 21.03 3.97
C MET A 122 8.09 21.21 2.99
N SER A 123 7.02 20.44 3.19
CA SER A 123 5.79 20.47 2.40
C SER A 123 4.55 20.55 3.30
N PRO A 124 3.67 21.55 3.14
CA PRO A 124 3.76 22.66 2.19
C PRO A 124 4.86 23.68 2.59
N VAL A 125 5.38 24.40 1.59
CA VAL A 125 6.32 25.51 1.81
C VAL A 125 5.64 26.61 2.65
N PRO A 126 6.36 27.26 3.58
CA PRO A 126 5.85 28.42 4.30
C PRO A 126 5.33 29.50 3.33
N THR A 127 4.09 29.94 3.54
CA THR A 127 3.42 30.97 2.75
C THR A 127 4.12 32.33 2.80
N ASN A 128 4.96 32.58 3.83
CA ASN A 128 5.78 33.78 3.95
C ASN A 128 7.28 33.44 4.01
N THR A 129 7.95 33.50 2.85
CA THR A 129 9.39 33.23 2.71
C THR A 129 10.30 34.19 3.48
N LYS A 130 9.80 35.37 3.89
CA LYS A 130 10.57 36.35 4.70
C LYS A 130 10.52 36.08 6.20
N SER A 131 9.62 35.22 6.65
CA SER A 131 9.42 34.85 8.05
C SER A 131 9.35 33.34 8.24
N ALA A 132 9.93 32.59 7.30
CA ALA A 132 9.91 31.13 7.31
C ALA A 132 10.65 30.58 8.54
N PRO A 133 10.13 29.53 9.20
CA PRO A 133 10.76 28.94 10.38
C PRO A 133 12.15 28.40 10.07
N VAL A 134 13.16 28.75 10.87
CA VAL A 134 14.54 28.23 10.70
C VAL A 134 14.74 26.83 11.31
N SER A 135 13.73 26.34 12.04
CA SER A 135 13.68 25.02 12.65
C SER A 135 12.24 24.65 12.95
N TYR A 136 11.95 23.34 12.92
CA TYR A 136 10.67 22.76 13.29
C TYR A 136 10.84 21.77 14.43
N THR A 137 9.87 21.78 15.34
CA THR A 137 9.88 20.97 16.56
C THR A 137 8.64 20.09 16.63
N GLY A 138 8.64 19.09 17.51
CA GLY A 138 7.49 18.20 17.65
C GLY A 138 7.32 17.25 16.47
N CYS A 139 8.42 16.86 15.81
CA CYS A 139 8.32 15.96 14.68
C CYS A 139 7.98 14.53 15.14
N HIS A 140 7.11 13.87 14.38
CA HIS A 140 6.65 12.51 14.61
C HIS A 140 6.43 11.80 13.28
N ALA A 141 6.33 10.47 13.32
CA ALA A 141 6.21 9.66 12.12
C ALA A 141 4.77 9.21 11.90
N HIS A 142 4.29 9.35 10.66
CA HIS A 142 3.09 8.72 10.15
C HIS A 142 3.52 7.61 9.19
N ALA A 143 3.38 6.35 9.62
CA ALA A 143 3.90 5.18 8.90
C ALA A 143 5.40 5.30 8.56
N THR A 144 5.74 5.69 7.32
CA THR A 144 7.14 5.87 6.84
C THR A 144 7.51 7.33 6.61
N GLU A 145 6.61 8.27 6.87
CA GLU A 145 6.77 9.69 6.57
C GLU A 145 6.94 10.50 7.86
N THR A 146 7.75 11.56 7.83
CA THR A 146 7.99 12.41 9.01
C THR A 146 7.22 13.71 8.88
N TYR A 147 6.48 14.08 9.92
CA TYR A 147 5.72 15.32 10.02
C TYR A 147 6.22 16.13 11.21
N CYS A 148 6.19 17.45 11.11
CA CYS A 148 6.69 18.39 12.10
C CYS A 148 5.68 19.52 12.32
N LEU A 149 5.67 20.13 13.51
CA LEU A 149 4.76 21.24 13.81
C LEU A 149 5.38 22.58 13.43
N ASN A 150 4.60 23.42 12.74
CA ASN A 150 4.95 24.80 12.46
C ASN A 150 4.65 25.72 13.67
N ALA A 151 4.93 27.02 13.54
CA ALA A 151 4.70 28.01 14.60
C ALA A 151 3.21 28.19 14.96
N ASP A 152 2.32 27.83 14.06
CA ASP A 152 0.86 27.90 14.21
C ASP A 152 0.26 26.59 14.76
N GLY A 153 1.11 25.57 15.00
CA GLY A 153 0.70 24.26 15.51
C GLY A 153 0.14 23.31 14.44
N GLU A 154 0.30 23.63 13.16
CA GLU A 154 -0.12 22.77 12.05
C GLU A 154 1.02 21.83 11.64
N GLU A 155 0.65 20.63 11.15
CA GLU A 155 1.62 19.64 10.68
C GLU A 155 2.08 19.93 9.25
N VAL A 156 3.41 19.98 9.08
CA VAL A 156 4.09 20.05 7.79
C VAL A 156 4.96 18.81 7.62
N LYS A 157 4.95 18.25 6.41
CA LYS A 157 5.70 17.05 6.06
C LYS A 157 7.16 17.39 5.77
N PHE A 158 8.07 16.61 6.33
CA PHE A 158 9.49 16.61 5.98
C PHE A 158 9.79 15.45 5.03
N VAL A 159 10.26 15.78 3.82
CA VAL A 159 10.59 14.81 2.77
C VAL A 159 12.11 14.78 2.61
N VAL A 160 12.73 13.66 2.99
CA VAL A 160 14.18 13.44 2.84
C VAL A 160 14.50 13.23 1.35
N GLU A 161 15.50 13.94 0.82
CA GLU A 161 16.07 13.55 -0.47
C GLU A 161 16.97 12.33 -0.26
N GLU A 162 16.59 11.18 -0.84
CA GLU A 162 17.45 10.00 -0.81
C GLU A 162 18.70 10.27 -1.66
N THR A 163 19.85 10.38 -1.01
CA THR A 163 21.16 10.48 -1.67
C THR A 163 21.53 9.15 -2.31
N VAL A 164 21.04 8.89 -3.51
CA VAL A 164 21.57 7.85 -4.38
C VAL A 164 22.84 8.37 -5.07
N GLU A 165 23.97 8.08 -4.44
CA GLU A 165 25.29 8.08 -5.07
C GLU A 165 25.31 7.11 -6.26
N ALA A 166 25.28 7.64 -7.48
CA ALA A 166 25.69 6.90 -8.67
C ALA A 166 26.26 7.86 -9.73
N ALA A 167 27.57 7.75 -9.93
CA ALA A 167 28.33 8.45 -10.94
C ALA A 167 27.90 8.08 -12.38
N SER A 168 27.75 9.08 -13.24
CA SER A 168 28.50 9.27 -14.52
C SER A 168 27.67 10.11 -15.50
N GLY A 169 28.30 11.15 -16.04
CA GLY A 169 27.63 12.21 -16.78
C GLY A 169 27.54 11.99 -18.29
N SER A 170 26.79 12.90 -18.93
CA SER A 170 27.25 13.69 -20.08
C SER A 170 26.14 14.64 -20.53
N ASP A 171 26.49 15.94 -20.50
CA ASP A 171 26.16 17.08 -21.35
C ASP A 171 24.77 17.26 -22.01
N ASP A 172 24.22 18.44 -21.68
CA ASP A 172 23.41 19.35 -22.51
C ASP A 172 22.10 18.81 -23.08
N ASP A 173 21.11 18.68 -22.20
CA ASP A 173 19.67 18.95 -22.41
C ASP A 173 19.03 18.76 -21.03
N GLY A 174 18.64 19.86 -20.36
CA GLY A 174 18.17 19.94 -18.96
C GLY A 174 17.88 18.60 -18.24
N GLU A 175 18.73 18.22 -17.29
CA GLU A 175 18.68 16.94 -16.58
C GLU A 175 17.27 16.65 -16.03
N MET A 176 16.68 15.55 -16.49
CA MET A 176 15.34 15.11 -16.11
C MET A 176 15.46 14.01 -15.05
N ASP A 177 14.83 14.19 -13.89
CA ASP A 177 14.63 13.12 -12.93
C ASP A 177 13.37 12.33 -13.32
N CYS A 178 13.56 11.08 -13.74
CA CYS A 178 12.50 10.22 -14.24
C CYS A 178 12.35 9.01 -13.33
N HIS A 179 11.15 8.83 -12.77
CA HIS A 179 10.82 7.67 -11.96
C HIS A 179 9.54 6.99 -12.45
N PHE A 180 9.40 5.70 -12.14
CA PHE A 180 8.27 4.88 -12.57
C PHE A 180 7.40 4.51 -11.39
N HIS A 181 6.13 4.90 -11.41
CA HIS A 181 5.10 4.39 -10.52
C HIS A 181 3.98 3.77 -11.34
N ALA A 182 3.56 2.56 -10.94
CA ALA A 182 2.49 1.82 -11.60
C ALA A 182 2.68 1.59 -13.13
N GLY A 183 3.92 1.66 -13.64
CA GLY A 183 4.22 1.58 -15.07
C GLY A 183 4.11 2.91 -15.82
N VAL A 184 3.62 3.97 -15.16
CA VAL A 184 3.59 5.34 -15.68
C VAL A 184 4.90 6.02 -15.29
N GLU A 185 5.58 6.60 -16.29
CA GLU A 185 6.80 7.37 -16.09
C GLU A 185 6.43 8.81 -15.74
N HIS A 186 7.02 9.31 -14.66
CA HIS A 186 6.98 10.70 -14.27
C HIS A 186 8.38 11.25 -14.44
N CYS A 187 8.55 12.16 -15.40
CA CYS A 187 9.81 12.87 -15.63
C CYS A 187 9.63 14.33 -15.25
N ILE A 188 10.49 14.81 -14.36
CA ILE A 188 10.51 16.18 -13.87
C ILE A 188 11.86 16.79 -14.24
N LYS A 189 11.88 18.02 -14.77
CA LYS A 189 13.13 18.76 -14.97
C LYS A 189 13.73 19.09 -13.61
N LYS A 190 15.01 18.79 -13.41
CA LYS A 190 15.76 19.10 -12.19
C LYS A 190 15.66 20.61 -11.88
N GLY A 191 14.97 20.96 -10.79
CA GLY A 191 14.82 22.35 -10.31
C GLY A 191 13.52 23.09 -10.66
N GLN A 192 12.48 22.42 -11.18
CA GLN A 192 11.13 23.02 -11.31
C GLN A 192 10.11 22.38 -10.35
N PRO A 193 9.28 23.18 -9.65
CA PRO A 193 8.21 22.65 -8.83
C PRO A 193 7.09 22.05 -9.68
N GLU A 194 6.48 21.02 -9.13
CA GLU A 194 5.31 20.25 -9.58
C GLU A 194 4.08 21.15 -9.81
N SER A 195 4.09 22.08 -10.77
CA SER A 195 2.86 22.78 -11.17
C SER A 195 3.01 23.55 -12.47
N GLY A 196 2.31 23.03 -13.49
CA GLY A 196 1.63 23.91 -14.44
C GLY A 196 2.09 23.78 -15.88
N GLY A 197 1.46 22.84 -16.60
CA GLY A 197 1.15 23.04 -18.02
C GLY A 197 2.30 22.91 -19.00
N GLU A 198 3.28 22.04 -18.75
CA GLU A 198 4.15 21.62 -19.84
C GLU A 198 3.38 20.63 -20.73
N ALA A 199 3.41 20.87 -22.05
CA ALA A 199 2.63 20.09 -23.02
C ALA A 199 2.87 18.58 -22.81
N LYS A 200 1.79 17.82 -22.53
CA LYS A 200 1.85 16.35 -22.48
C LYS A 200 2.39 15.86 -23.83
N SER A 201 3.68 15.55 -23.85
CA SER A 201 4.36 15.03 -25.01
C SER A 201 3.97 13.56 -25.14
N CYS A 202 3.09 13.26 -26.09
CA CYS A 202 2.81 11.89 -26.50
C CYS A 202 3.91 11.31 -27.40
N ALA A 203 5.04 12.01 -27.55
CA ALA A 203 6.18 11.51 -28.29
C ALA A 203 6.85 10.38 -27.52
N ARG A 204 7.14 9.28 -28.23
CA ARG A 204 7.93 8.17 -27.70
C ARG A 204 9.29 8.70 -27.26
N VAL A 205 9.58 8.57 -25.97
CA VAL A 205 10.92 8.81 -25.44
C VAL A 205 11.78 7.59 -25.74
N ASP A 206 12.87 7.79 -26.48
CA ASP A 206 13.88 6.74 -26.68
C ASP A 206 14.87 6.80 -25.52
N ARG A 207 15.03 5.69 -24.80
CA ARG A 207 16.02 5.57 -23.73
C ARG A 207 17.06 4.58 -24.15
N ASP A 208 18.30 4.83 -23.76
CA ASP A 208 19.37 3.86 -23.92
C ASP A 208 19.18 2.75 -22.88
N TYR A 209 18.56 1.65 -23.30
CA TYR A 209 18.32 0.50 -22.44
C TYR A 209 19.48 -0.48 -22.57
N ASN A 210 19.97 -0.97 -21.43
CA ASN A 210 20.90 -2.09 -21.39
C ASN A 210 20.22 -3.40 -21.82
N VAL A 211 20.09 -3.59 -23.14
CA VAL A 211 19.60 -4.81 -23.80
C VAL A 211 20.27 -6.08 -23.24
N PRO A 212 21.60 -6.16 -23.04
CA PRO A 212 22.21 -7.38 -22.50
C PRO A 212 21.75 -7.71 -21.07
N VAL A 213 21.53 -6.71 -20.21
CA VAL A 213 21.03 -6.93 -18.84
C VAL A 213 19.60 -7.44 -18.87
N ARG A 214 18.74 -6.86 -19.71
CA ARG A 214 17.35 -7.32 -19.88
C ARG A 214 17.30 -8.77 -20.36
N ILE A 215 18.17 -9.15 -21.30
CA ILE A 215 18.26 -10.54 -21.76
C ILE A 215 18.75 -11.45 -20.62
N GLY A 216 19.75 -11.01 -19.85
CA GLY A 216 20.27 -11.74 -18.69
C GLY A 216 19.21 -12.00 -17.62
N THR A 217 18.38 -11.01 -17.30
CA THR A 217 17.32 -11.16 -16.29
C THR A 217 16.22 -12.12 -16.73
N LEU A 218 15.96 -12.30 -18.02
CA LEU A 218 15.03 -13.33 -18.52
C LEU A 218 15.52 -14.74 -18.17
N PHE A 219 16.82 -15.03 -18.32
CA PHE A 219 17.38 -16.32 -17.92
C PHE A 219 17.34 -16.51 -16.41
N ALA A 220 17.56 -15.44 -15.64
CA ALA A 220 17.44 -15.49 -14.17
C ALA A 220 16.00 -15.82 -13.74
N VAL A 221 14.99 -15.16 -14.32
CA VAL A 221 13.58 -15.43 -14.05
C VAL A 221 13.19 -16.85 -14.45
N LEU A 222 13.71 -17.35 -15.58
CA LEU A 222 13.48 -18.73 -16.01
C LEU A 222 14.06 -19.73 -15.01
N ALA A 223 15.30 -19.53 -14.56
CA ALA A 223 15.96 -20.41 -13.61
C ALA A 223 15.26 -20.41 -12.24
N THR A 224 14.94 -19.24 -11.70
CA THR A 224 14.23 -19.12 -10.41
C THR A 224 12.82 -19.68 -10.49
N SER A 225 12.11 -19.48 -11.61
CA SER A 225 10.80 -20.08 -11.84
C SER A 225 10.86 -21.61 -11.92
N ALA A 226 11.86 -22.16 -12.59
CA ALA A 226 12.10 -23.59 -12.62
C ALA A 226 12.29 -24.13 -11.20
N ILE A 227 13.16 -23.51 -10.40
CA ILE A 227 13.38 -23.89 -9.00
C ILE A 227 12.07 -23.83 -8.21
N GLY A 228 11.29 -22.75 -8.33
CA GLY A 228 10.02 -22.57 -7.64
C GLY A 228 8.98 -23.64 -7.97
N VAL A 229 8.89 -24.07 -9.23
CA VAL A 229 7.95 -25.11 -9.68
C VAL A 229 8.44 -26.51 -9.34
N PHE A 230 9.75 -26.77 -9.42
CA PHE A 230 10.33 -28.08 -9.09
C PHE A 230 10.43 -28.34 -7.59
N LEU A 231 10.55 -27.29 -6.77
CA LEU A 231 10.64 -27.42 -5.30
C LEU A 231 9.50 -28.26 -4.69
N PRO A 232 8.20 -27.96 -4.91
CA PRO A 232 7.12 -28.78 -4.35
C PRO A 232 7.07 -30.21 -4.93
N LEU A 233 7.55 -30.42 -6.16
CA LEU A 233 7.64 -31.75 -6.79
C LEU A 233 8.75 -32.60 -6.16
N ILE A 234 9.93 -32.01 -5.93
CA ILE A 234 11.08 -32.65 -5.30
C ILE A 234 10.78 -32.90 -3.83
N LEU A 235 10.18 -31.94 -3.12
CA LEU A 235 9.84 -32.06 -1.71
C LEU A 235 8.89 -33.24 -1.47
N LYS A 236 7.88 -33.42 -2.34
CA LYS A 236 6.99 -34.59 -2.32
C LYS A 236 7.74 -35.91 -2.55
N LYS A 237 8.80 -35.90 -3.36
CA LYS A 237 9.56 -37.12 -3.68
C LYS A 237 10.59 -37.49 -2.62
N VAL A 238 11.23 -36.50 -1.99
CA VAL A 238 12.25 -36.71 -0.95
C VAL A 238 11.61 -36.96 0.41
N MET A 239 10.58 -36.20 0.76
CA MET A 239 9.78 -36.43 1.96
C MET A 239 8.75 -37.52 1.64
N ASN A 240 9.18 -38.79 1.64
CA ASN A 240 8.35 -39.99 1.49
C ASN A 240 7.36 -40.19 2.68
N THR A 241 6.99 -39.10 3.34
CA THR A 241 6.11 -38.99 4.50
C THR A 241 4.68 -38.86 3.98
N THR A 242 3.74 -39.44 4.71
CA THR A 242 2.30 -39.18 4.59
C THR A 242 2.04 -37.72 4.92
N LEU A 243 2.34 -36.80 4.01
CA LEU A 243 1.83 -35.44 4.08
C LEU A 243 0.31 -35.58 4.09
N ASP A 244 -0.31 -35.27 5.23
CA ASP A 244 -1.75 -35.30 5.37
C ASP A 244 -2.38 -34.54 4.21
N GLY A 245 -3.39 -35.13 3.58
CA GLY A 245 -4.05 -34.57 2.39
C GLY A 245 -4.51 -33.12 2.61
N THR A 246 -4.78 -32.75 3.86
CA THR A 246 -5.11 -31.40 4.32
C THR A 246 -3.99 -30.38 4.06
N ILE A 247 -2.73 -30.71 4.36
CA ILE A 247 -1.59 -29.79 4.18
C ILE A 247 -1.35 -29.54 2.69
N VAL A 248 -1.39 -30.60 1.87
CA VAL A 248 -1.24 -30.49 0.42
C VAL A 248 -2.39 -29.70 -0.21
N MET A 249 -3.62 -29.86 0.31
CA MET A 249 -4.77 -29.07 -0.12
C MET A 249 -4.61 -27.59 0.23
N PHE A 250 -4.10 -27.27 1.43
CA PHE A 250 -3.83 -25.89 1.84
C PHE A 250 -2.85 -25.20 0.90
N PHE A 251 -1.67 -25.79 0.67
CA PHE A 251 -0.66 -25.21 -0.23
C PHE A 251 -1.17 -25.06 -1.67
N LYS A 252 -1.99 -26.01 -2.14
CA LYS A 252 -2.61 -25.92 -3.48
C LYS A 252 -3.59 -24.75 -3.57
N GLN A 253 -4.42 -24.52 -2.55
CA GLN A 253 -5.37 -23.40 -2.56
C GLN A 253 -4.68 -22.05 -2.31
N PHE A 254 -3.66 -22.03 -1.45
CA PHE A 254 -2.82 -20.86 -1.24
C PHE A 254 -2.18 -20.39 -2.56
N GLY A 255 -1.60 -21.31 -3.33
CA GLY A 255 -1.04 -21.01 -4.65
C GLY A 255 -2.08 -20.42 -5.61
N THR A 256 -3.29 -20.99 -5.68
CA THR A 256 -4.38 -20.45 -6.49
C THR A 256 -4.72 -19.01 -6.07
N GLY A 257 -4.78 -18.73 -4.77
CA GLY A 257 -5.06 -17.39 -4.24
C GLY A 257 -4.01 -16.35 -4.64
N VAL A 258 -2.72 -16.70 -4.55
CA VAL A 258 -1.63 -15.81 -4.97
C VAL A 258 -1.76 -15.45 -6.45
N ILE A 259 -1.96 -16.45 -7.33
CA ILE A 259 -2.12 -16.21 -8.77
C ILE A 259 -3.35 -15.33 -9.06
N LEU A 260 -4.47 -15.57 -8.39
CA LEU A 260 -5.68 -14.78 -8.59
C LEU A 260 -5.51 -13.33 -8.12
N SER A 261 -4.84 -13.12 -6.98
CA SER A 261 -4.50 -11.79 -6.47
C SER A 261 -3.59 -11.02 -7.43
N THR A 262 -2.52 -11.65 -7.92
CA THR A 262 -1.62 -11.01 -8.89
C THR A 262 -2.35 -10.65 -10.18
N ALA A 263 -3.21 -11.52 -10.71
CA ALA A 263 -3.94 -11.24 -11.94
C ALA A 263 -4.97 -10.11 -11.81
N LEU A 264 -5.80 -10.14 -10.76
CA LEU A 264 -6.92 -9.21 -10.61
C LEU A 264 -6.52 -7.90 -9.91
N VAL A 265 -5.72 -7.97 -8.84
CA VAL A 265 -5.37 -6.80 -8.04
C VAL A 265 -4.17 -6.09 -8.59
N HIS A 266 -3.14 -6.81 -9.07
CA HIS A 266 -1.91 -6.18 -9.53
C HIS A 266 -1.94 -5.90 -11.04
N LEU A 267 -2.12 -6.93 -11.87
CA LEU A 267 -2.02 -6.77 -13.33
C LEU A 267 -3.19 -5.99 -13.94
N THR A 268 -4.43 -6.28 -13.51
CA THR A 268 -5.61 -5.61 -14.07
C THR A 268 -5.64 -4.12 -13.71
N THR A 269 -5.32 -3.77 -12.47
CA THR A 269 -5.29 -2.36 -12.03
C THR A 269 -4.19 -1.59 -12.75
N HIS A 270 -2.97 -2.11 -12.82
CA HIS A 270 -1.89 -1.51 -13.62
C HIS A 270 -2.32 -1.30 -15.07
N ALA A 271 -2.96 -2.29 -15.69
CA ALA A 271 -3.45 -2.14 -17.05
C ALA A 271 -4.52 -1.04 -17.17
N GLN A 272 -5.41 -0.89 -16.18
CA GLN A 272 -6.39 0.21 -16.16
C GLN A 272 -5.72 1.57 -16.06
N LEU A 273 -4.74 1.75 -15.17
CA LEU A 273 -4.01 3.02 -15.03
C LEU A 273 -3.21 3.36 -16.30
N MET A 274 -2.59 2.37 -16.93
CA MET A 274 -1.81 2.56 -18.17
C MET A 274 -2.69 2.94 -19.36
N PHE A 275 -3.91 2.41 -19.43
CA PHE A 275 -4.88 2.76 -20.46
C PHE A 275 -5.60 4.08 -20.21
N ALA A 276 -5.62 4.59 -18.97
CA ALA A 276 -6.20 5.88 -18.61
C ALA A 276 -5.30 7.08 -18.97
N ASN A 277 -4.31 6.91 -19.84
CA ASN A 277 -3.41 7.98 -20.27
C ASN A 277 -4.04 8.82 -21.39
N ASP A 278 -3.92 10.16 -21.29
CA ASP A 278 -4.48 11.09 -22.28
C ASP A 278 -3.90 10.97 -23.70
N CYS A 279 -2.74 10.34 -23.85
CA CYS A 279 -2.10 10.08 -25.13
C CYS A 279 -2.68 8.88 -25.88
N LEU A 280 -3.54 8.08 -25.25
CA LEU A 280 -4.15 6.89 -25.85
C LEU A 280 -5.63 7.13 -26.11
N THR A 281 -6.01 7.20 -27.39
CA THR A 281 -7.43 7.23 -27.79
C THR A 281 -7.98 5.82 -27.85
N LEU A 282 -8.70 5.39 -26.82
CA LEU A 282 -9.38 4.10 -26.79
C LEU A 282 -10.79 4.23 -27.36
N HIS A 283 -11.17 3.30 -28.24
CA HIS A 283 -12.56 3.21 -28.73
C HIS A 283 -13.54 2.66 -27.70
N TYR A 284 -13.02 1.93 -26.71
CA TYR A 284 -13.82 1.27 -25.67
C TYR A 284 -13.19 1.51 -24.30
N GLU A 285 -13.94 2.18 -23.42
CA GLU A 285 -13.49 2.62 -22.10
C GLU A 285 -12.95 1.47 -21.24
N SER A 286 -13.62 0.31 -21.26
CA SER A 286 -13.28 -0.85 -20.45
C SER A 286 -12.46 -1.91 -21.20
N THR A 287 -11.49 -1.49 -22.02
CA THR A 287 -10.63 -2.41 -22.80
C THR A 287 -9.82 -3.35 -21.89
N SER A 288 -9.28 -2.86 -20.77
CA SER A 288 -8.54 -3.68 -19.80
C SER A 288 -9.35 -4.85 -19.27
N THR A 289 -10.53 -4.56 -18.71
CA THR A 289 -11.39 -5.59 -18.09
C THR A 289 -12.02 -6.52 -19.12
N ALA A 290 -12.28 -6.05 -20.34
CA ALA A 290 -12.70 -6.90 -21.46
C ALA A 290 -11.62 -7.94 -21.82
N ILE A 291 -10.35 -7.54 -21.88
CA ILE A 291 -9.23 -8.47 -22.11
C ILE A 291 -9.10 -9.45 -20.95
N THR A 292 -9.23 -9.00 -19.70
CA THR A 292 -9.23 -9.88 -18.52
C THR A 292 -10.35 -10.92 -18.61
N MET A 293 -11.57 -10.52 -18.98
CA MET A 293 -12.70 -11.45 -19.17
C MET A 293 -12.45 -12.45 -20.30
N ALA A 294 -11.88 -12.01 -21.43
CA ALA A 294 -11.48 -12.89 -22.51
C ALA A 294 -10.43 -13.92 -22.05
N GLY A 295 -9.44 -13.49 -21.27
CA GLY A 295 -8.43 -14.37 -20.67
C GLY A 295 -9.02 -15.43 -19.74
N LEU A 296 -9.94 -15.04 -18.86
CA LEU A 296 -10.65 -15.98 -17.98
C LEU A 296 -11.49 -16.99 -18.78
N PHE A 297 -12.19 -16.53 -19.81
CA PHE A 297 -12.97 -17.40 -20.68
C PHE A 297 -12.08 -18.43 -21.39
N LEU A 298 -10.95 -18.01 -21.94
CA LEU A 298 -9.98 -18.93 -22.56
C LEU A 298 -9.39 -19.91 -21.55
N GLY A 299 -9.13 -19.46 -20.31
CA GLY A 299 -8.73 -20.31 -19.21
C GLY A 299 -9.74 -21.43 -18.95
N PHE A 300 -11.02 -21.09 -18.74
CA PHE A 300 -12.08 -22.08 -18.52
C PHE A 300 -12.30 -22.99 -19.73
N LEU A 301 -12.19 -22.46 -20.94
CA LEU A 301 -12.30 -23.26 -22.16
C LEU A 301 -11.16 -24.29 -22.24
N SER A 302 -9.93 -23.90 -21.92
CA SER A 302 -8.78 -24.82 -21.88
C SER A 302 -8.95 -25.93 -20.84
N GLU A 303 -9.48 -25.60 -19.66
CA GLU A 303 -9.77 -26.57 -18.60
C GLU A 303 -10.88 -27.54 -19.01
N PHE A 304 -11.94 -27.02 -19.62
CA PHE A 304 -13.05 -27.83 -20.13
C PHE A 304 -12.58 -28.82 -21.20
N VAL A 305 -11.84 -28.35 -22.20
CA VAL A 305 -11.30 -29.20 -23.28
C VAL A 305 -10.37 -30.26 -22.71
N THR A 306 -9.45 -29.89 -21.81
CA THR A 306 -8.52 -30.83 -21.17
C THR A 306 -9.27 -31.90 -20.39
N THR A 307 -10.26 -31.51 -19.58
CA THR A 307 -11.07 -32.44 -18.79
C THR A 307 -11.84 -33.40 -19.69
N ARG A 308 -12.45 -32.90 -20.78
CA ARG A 308 -13.17 -33.73 -21.76
C ARG A 308 -12.26 -34.74 -22.44
N ILE A 309 -11.08 -34.32 -22.89
CA ILE A 309 -10.08 -35.22 -23.51
C ILE A 309 -9.63 -36.30 -22.51
N LEU A 310 -9.31 -35.92 -21.27
CA LEU A 310 -8.85 -36.87 -20.25
C LEU A 310 -9.94 -37.89 -19.89
N VAL A 311 -11.20 -37.47 -19.74
CA VAL A 311 -12.33 -38.37 -19.47
C VAL A 311 -12.56 -39.32 -20.64
N ALA A 312 -12.53 -38.83 -21.89
CA ALA A 312 -12.66 -39.66 -23.08
C ALA A 312 -11.55 -40.73 -23.17
N ARG A 313 -10.29 -40.35 -22.91
CA ARG A 313 -9.16 -41.28 -22.87
C ARG A 313 -9.30 -42.32 -21.76
N LYS A 314 -9.74 -41.92 -20.55
CA LYS A 314 -9.99 -42.86 -19.44
C LYS A 314 -11.10 -43.86 -19.76
N LYS A 315 -12.19 -43.44 -20.41
CA LYS A 315 -13.27 -44.34 -20.85
C LYS A 315 -12.76 -45.36 -21.89
N LYS A 316 -12.01 -44.88 -22.89
CA LYS A 316 -11.41 -45.75 -23.93
C LYS A 316 -10.41 -46.76 -23.35
N ALA A 317 -9.60 -46.36 -22.37
CA ALA A 317 -8.68 -47.24 -21.66
C ALA A 317 -9.39 -48.32 -20.82
N ARG A 318 -10.49 -47.98 -20.11
CA ARG A 318 -11.28 -48.96 -19.35
C ARG A 318 -11.99 -49.99 -20.23
N CYS A 319 -12.48 -49.57 -21.40
CA CYS A 319 -13.09 -50.50 -22.36
C CYS A 319 -12.06 -51.49 -22.94
N ARG A 320 -10.82 -51.04 -23.16
CA ARG A 320 -9.72 -51.89 -23.65
C ARG A 320 -9.26 -52.94 -22.64
N HIS A 321 -9.37 -52.68 -21.34
CA HIS A 321 -8.92 -53.59 -20.28
C HIS A 321 -10.00 -54.62 -19.84
N ARG A 322 -11.19 -54.57 -20.45
CA ARG A 322 -12.34 -55.44 -20.15
C ARG A 322 -12.65 -56.48 -21.25
N LEU A 323 -11.87 -56.47 -22.34
CA LEU A 323 -11.82 -57.47 -23.41
C LEU A 323 -10.54 -58.29 -23.25
#